data_AF-A0A3A0DAP8-F1
#
_entry.id   AF-A0A3A0DAP8-F1
#
_cell.length_a   1.000
_cell.length_b   1.000
_cell.length_c   1.000
_cell.angle_alpha   90.00
_cell.angle_beta   90.00
_cell.angle_gamma   90.00
#
_symmetry.space_group_name_H-M   'P 1'
#
loop_
_entity.id
_entity.type
_entity.pdbx_description
1 polymer ?
#
loop_
_entity_poly.entity_id
_entity_poly.type
_entity_poly.pdbx_seq_one_letter_code
_entity_poly.pdbx_strand_id
1 'polypeptide(L)'
;MGHHGLFGPNQRLYRKPMAKGFLKQRQLAAFMPGVTTEQFHQVYWEGYPHFSTWQAAREYLQRRYPNRGKAAVLPCGSIQICEQSR
;
A
#
# COMPACT_ATOMS: atom_id res chain seq x y z
N MET A 1 -0.04 -31.15 11.08
CA MET A 1 0.07 -29.67 11.17
C MET A 1 0.20 -29.14 9.75
N GLY A 2 -0.85 -28.50 9.23
CA GLY A 2 -0.86 -27.92 7.88
C GLY A 2 -0.55 -26.43 7.94
N HIS A 3 0.55 -26.01 7.32
CA HIS A 3 0.85 -24.59 7.11
C HIS A 3 0.01 -24.11 5.92
N HIS A 4 -1.18 -23.55 6.19
CA HIS A 4 -2.04 -22.97 5.15
C HIS A 4 -1.52 -21.59 4.74
N GLY A 5 -0.44 -21.56 3.96
CA GLY A 5 0.08 -20.33 3.38
C GLY A 5 -0.62 -19.99 2.06
N LEU A 6 -1.03 -18.74 1.87
CA LEU A 6 -1.62 -18.27 0.61
C LEU A 6 -0.62 -18.25 -0.56
N PHE A 7 0.69 -18.24 -0.26
CA PHE A 7 1.78 -17.88 -1.19
C PHE A 7 2.76 -19.03 -1.51
N GLY A 8 2.44 -20.29 -1.16
CA GLY A 8 3.29 -21.44 -1.48
C GLY A 8 3.19 -21.91 -2.95
N PRO A 9 4.12 -22.76 -3.43
CA PRO A 9 3.96 -23.45 -4.71
C PRO A 9 2.63 -24.21 -4.75
N ASN A 10 1.87 -24.07 -5.84
CA ASN A 10 0.50 -24.60 -6.01
C ASN A 10 -0.58 -23.99 -5.08
N GLN A 11 -0.29 -22.88 -4.38
CA GLN A 11 -1.28 -22.14 -3.59
C GLN A 11 -1.97 -21.04 -4.41
N ARG A 12 -3.12 -20.56 -3.92
CA ARG A 12 -4.02 -19.66 -4.66
C ARG A 12 -3.38 -18.33 -5.10
N LEU A 13 -2.33 -17.86 -4.41
CA LEU A 13 -1.59 -16.64 -4.73
C LEU A 13 -0.10 -16.93 -5.04
N TYR A 14 0.19 -17.95 -5.86
CA TYR A 14 1.57 -18.31 -6.23
C TYR A 14 2.30 -17.28 -7.11
N ARG A 15 1.58 -16.32 -7.71
CA ARG A 15 2.18 -15.31 -8.61
C ARG A 15 2.71 -14.13 -7.81
N LYS A 16 3.89 -13.63 -8.21
CA LYS A 16 4.43 -12.38 -7.67
C LYS A 16 3.42 -11.23 -7.85
N PRO A 17 3.17 -10.41 -6.83
CA PRO A 17 2.36 -9.20 -6.96
C PRO A 17 2.90 -8.25 -8.04
N MET A 18 2.00 -7.69 -8.85
CA MET A 18 2.33 -6.70 -9.88
C MET A 18 1.64 -5.37 -9.59
N ALA A 19 2.12 -4.30 -10.24
CA ALA A 19 1.51 -2.99 -10.17
C ALA A 19 -0.01 -3.05 -10.49
N LYS A 20 -0.83 -2.43 -9.65
CA LYS A 20 -2.27 -2.33 -9.85
C LYS A 20 -2.59 -1.34 -10.97
N GLY A 21 -3.03 -1.85 -12.12
CA GLY A 21 -3.34 -1.03 -13.30
C GLY A 21 -4.36 0.08 -13.06
N PHE A 22 -5.30 -0.11 -12.13
CA PHE A 22 -6.31 0.92 -11.80
C PHE A 22 -5.71 2.17 -11.13
N LEU A 23 -4.50 2.10 -10.59
CA LEU A 23 -3.82 3.27 -10.02
C LEU A 23 -3.28 4.20 -11.12
N LYS A 24 -3.13 3.74 -12.37
CA LYS A 24 -2.55 4.51 -13.49
C LYS A 24 -1.22 5.17 -13.07
N GLN A 25 -1.15 6.50 -13.09
CA GLN A 25 0.04 7.27 -12.70
C GLN A 25 0.08 7.65 -11.20
N ARG A 26 -0.89 7.17 -10.40
CA ARG A 26 -0.97 7.46 -8.96
C ARG A 26 -0.05 6.49 -8.19
N GLN A 27 0.59 7.02 -7.16
CA GLN A 27 1.46 6.24 -6.28
C GLN A 27 0.65 5.67 -5.12
N LEU A 28 0.94 4.42 -4.77
CA LEU A 28 0.48 3.78 -3.54
C LEU A 28 1.68 3.63 -2.61
N ALA A 29 1.54 4.12 -1.39
CA ALA A 29 2.50 3.91 -0.32
C ALA A 29 1.74 3.51 0.95
N ALA A 30 2.30 2.60 1.74
CA ALA A 30 1.62 2.00 2.88
C ALA A 30 2.41 2.24 4.17
N PHE A 31 1.72 2.71 5.20
CA PHE A 31 2.22 2.70 6.58
C PHE A 31 1.51 1.59 7.34
N MET A 32 2.24 0.54 7.73
CA MET A 32 1.71 -0.65 8.42
C MET A 32 2.69 -1.09 9.51
N PRO A 33 2.63 -0.51 10.73
CA PRO A 33 3.66 -0.70 11.74
C PRO A 33 3.79 -2.14 12.27
N GLY A 34 2.74 -2.95 12.16
CA GLY A 34 2.73 -4.35 12.57
C GLY A 34 3.13 -5.36 11.48
N VAL A 35 3.61 -4.88 10.33
CA VAL A 35 3.93 -5.72 9.16
C VAL A 35 5.37 -5.45 8.75
N THR A 36 6.11 -6.50 8.39
CA THR A 36 7.46 -6.32 7.82
C THR A 36 7.37 -6.00 6.32
N THR A 37 8.40 -5.37 5.78
CA THR A 37 8.46 -5.07 4.34
C THR A 37 8.36 -6.34 3.49
N GLU A 38 8.94 -7.45 3.95
CA GLU A 38 8.86 -8.76 3.30
C GLU A 38 7.42 -9.28 3.27
N GLN A 39 6.71 -9.21 4.41
CA GLN A 39 5.31 -9.61 4.50
C GLN A 39 4.41 -8.74 3.62
N PHE A 40 4.66 -7.43 3.57
CA PHE A 40 3.94 -6.51 2.69
C PHE A 40 4.12 -6.90 1.21
N HIS A 41 5.35 -7.19 0.78
CA HIS A 41 5.66 -7.53 -0.61
C HIS A 41 5.27 -8.95 -1.04
N GLN A 42 4.85 -9.81 -0.09
CA GLN A 42 4.13 -11.04 -0.46
C GLN A 42 2.76 -10.73 -1.08
N VAL A 43 2.14 -9.60 -0.71
CA VAL A 43 0.78 -9.21 -1.13
C VAL A 43 0.80 -8.10 -2.18
N TYR A 44 1.70 -7.13 -2.03
CA TYR A 44 1.77 -5.92 -2.83
C TYR A 44 3.04 -5.87 -3.69
N TRP A 45 2.96 -5.18 -4.83
CA TRP A 45 4.09 -5.04 -5.74
C TRP A 45 5.29 -4.39 -5.04
N GLU A 46 6.50 -4.89 -5.36
CA GLU A 46 7.78 -4.41 -4.79
C GLU A 46 8.03 -2.91 -5.04
N GLY A 47 7.42 -2.34 -6.08
CA GLY A 47 7.51 -0.90 -6.36
C GLY A 47 6.73 0.00 -5.41
N TYR A 48 5.87 -0.54 -4.53
CA TYR A 48 5.10 0.26 -3.57
C TYR A 48 5.85 0.44 -2.25
N PRO A 49 6.15 1.68 -1.82
CA PRO A 49 6.84 1.90 -0.56
C PRO A 49 6.04 1.40 0.63
N HIS A 50 6.72 0.69 1.53
CA HIS A 50 6.21 0.27 2.83
C HIS A 50 6.98 0.96 3.95
N PHE A 51 6.27 1.41 4.98
CA PHE A 51 6.83 2.05 6.16
C PHE A 51 6.29 1.37 7.42
N SER A 52 7.21 0.91 8.28
CA SER A 52 6.88 0.40 9.61
C SER A 52 6.78 1.51 10.67
N THR A 53 7.24 2.73 10.36
CA THR A 53 7.15 3.89 11.26
C THR A 53 6.46 5.06 10.57
N TRP A 54 5.70 5.82 11.35
CA TRP A 54 5.02 7.01 10.84
C TRP A 54 6.01 8.07 10.38
N GLN A 55 7.16 8.17 11.06
CA GLN A 55 8.20 9.12 10.71
C GLN A 55 8.78 8.86 9.31
N ALA A 56 9.08 7.61 8.96
CA ALA A 56 9.56 7.26 7.62
C ALA A 56 8.52 7.58 6.54
N ALA A 57 7.23 7.32 6.81
CA ALA A 57 6.13 7.69 5.91
C ALA A 57 6.05 9.20 5.71
N ARG A 58 6.20 9.98 6.79
CA ARG A 58 6.19 11.45 6.76
C ARG A 58 7.35 12.00 5.93
N GLU A 59 8.57 11.48 6.14
CA GLU A 59 9.77 11.90 5.40
C GLU A 59 9.67 11.57 3.91
N TYR A 60 9.04 10.44 3.56
CA TYR A 60 8.72 10.12 2.17
C TYR A 60 7.76 11.13 1.55
N LEU A 61 6.66 11.45 2.25
CA LEU A 61 5.66 12.41 1.77
C LEU A 61 6.28 13.81 1.60
N GLN A 62 7.12 14.25 2.54
CA GLN A 62 7.81 15.55 2.46
C GLN A 62 8.75 15.64 1.27
N ARG A 63 9.54 14.59 1.01
CA ARG A 63 10.41 14.52 -0.18
C ARG A 63 9.62 14.49 -1.48
N ARG A 64 8.50 13.76 -1.50
CA ARG A 64 7.68 13.59 -2.70
C ARG A 64 6.87 14.83 -3.07
N TYR A 65 6.45 15.60 -2.07
CA TYR A 65 5.59 16.78 -2.19
C TYR A 65 6.20 17.99 -1.44
N PRO A 66 7.36 18.51 -1.90
CA PRO A 66 8.13 19.51 -1.16
C PRO A 66 7.44 20.88 -1.05
N ASN A 67 6.60 21.24 -2.01
CA ASN A 67 6.04 22.59 -2.16
C ASN A 67 4.68 22.78 -1.49
N ARG A 68 4.36 21.95 -0.47
CA ARG A 68 3.03 21.85 0.16
C ARG A 68 1.98 21.30 -0.83
N GLY A 69 0.87 20.81 -0.29
CA GLY A 69 -0.21 20.23 -1.08
C GLY A 69 -1.51 20.20 -0.31
N LYS A 70 -2.63 20.09 -1.03
CA LYS A 70 -3.92 19.79 -0.44
C LYS A 70 -4.01 18.29 -0.21
N ALA A 71 -4.44 17.89 0.98
CA ALA A 71 -4.67 16.49 1.32
C ALA A 71 -6.14 16.29 1.64
N ALA A 72 -6.74 15.26 1.03
CA ALA A 72 -8.00 14.71 1.51
C ALA A 72 -7.68 13.61 2.52
N VAL A 73 -8.32 13.65 3.68
CA VAL A 73 -8.16 12.62 4.72
C VAL A 73 -9.45 11.83 4.79
N LEU A 74 -9.34 10.51 4.65
CA LEU A 74 -10.43 9.54 4.75
C LEU A 74 -10.13 8.59 5.91
N PRO A 75 -10.54 8.92 7.16
CA PRO A 75 -10.21 8.11 8.33
C PRO A 75 -10.70 6.67 8.22
N CYS A 76 -11.83 6.46 7.53
CA CYS A 76 -12.48 5.15 7.35
C CYS A 76 -12.77 4.91 5.87
N GLY A 77 -11.75 5.03 5.01
CA GLY A 77 -11.90 4.99 3.55
C GLY A 77 -12.62 3.75 2.98
N SER A 78 -12.69 2.63 3.71
CA SER A 78 -13.42 1.42 3.29
C SER A 78 -14.94 1.56 3.36
N ILE A 79 -15.47 2.47 4.18
CA ILE A 79 -16.92 2.68 4.39
C ILE A 79 -17.37 4.09 3.99
N GLN A 80 -16.45 4.96 3.58
CA GLN A 80 -16.76 6.31 3.12
C GLN A 80 -17.01 6.29 1.60
N ILE A 81 -18.18 6.79 1.18
CA ILE A 81 -18.50 6.99 -0.23
C ILE A 81 -18.09 8.42 -0.60
N CYS A 82 -17.18 8.56 -1.57
CA CYS A 82 -16.85 9.85 -2.15
C CYS A 82 -17.75 10.11 -3.35
N GLU A 83 -18.65 11.08 -3.23
CA GLU A 83 -19.37 11.58 -4.40
C GLU A 83 -18.41 12.28 -5.35
N GLN A 84 -18.60 12.08 -6.65
CA GLN A 84 -17.87 12.86 -7.65
C GLN A 84 -18.49 14.25 -7.69
N SER A 85 -17.71 15.27 -7.31
CA SER A 85 -18.05 16.65 -7.66
C SER A 85 -18.14 16.75 -9.19
N ARG A 86 -19.33 17.10 -9.68
CA ARG A 86 -19.58 17.37 -11.10
C ARG A 86 -18.77 18.56 -11.59
#